data_AF-A0A840QM48-F1
#
_entry.id   AF-A0A840QM48-F1
#
_cell.length_a   1.000
_cell.length_b   1.000
_cell.length_c   1.000
_cell.angle_alpha   90.00
_cell.angle_beta   90.00
_cell.angle_gamma   90.00
#
_symmetry.space_group_name_H-M   'P 1'
#
loop_
_entity.id
_entity.type
_entity.pdbx_description
1 polymer ?
#
loop_
_entity_poly.entity_id
_entity_poly.type
_entity_poly.pdbx_seq_one_letter_code
_entity_poly.pdbx_strand_id
1 'polypeptide(L)'
;MSISGDITLEKLKTELYTFYEKPLNQLIVRIRRFRAEQIRQLLSRPENVDLDTFNKEIWSIGYGMINNKRVNIFEMSEKDTSSIEALKQAIEKGEFQYYGNSIWGSGSRQFGPQLTHETDLDKQELIHHAIKILNDEKKSPIEKAREIYQIRGFGYNTATGQVMVFHPDQFALYNKESKSALKGLGYTFESIDEFQQQMTELYTELGVKDYLELDFFLFQLNQNQLSKSIHVEPTEIPQDPIENTELNQTYSISDLSNDIGESTEAINRWIRAIERKGQGILYGPPGTGKTYIAEWLAKYFIGGGEGFSDLVQFHPSYAYEDFIQGLRPVTNENQVLQYDVVPGRFLEFCEKARTKTGDCVLIIDEINRANLSRVFGELMYLLEYRDRSIPLAGGGNFSIPTNVKVIGTMNTADRSIALMDNALRRRFAFISLYPNYDILRQYHQQTETNVEPLIEVLHDLNEQIGDPHYEIGISFFLIENLHQHLGDIWCMEIEPYLEEYFFDQPNKIQQFRWQSVNERLRV
;
A
#
# COMPACT_ATOMS: atom_id res chain seq x y z
N MET A 1 41.27 9.24 -7.85
CA MET A 1 41.10 9.88 -6.52
C MET A 1 40.52 8.83 -5.59
N SER A 2 40.86 8.88 -4.30
CA SER A 2 40.73 7.77 -3.35
C SER A 2 39.28 7.42 -3.02
N ILE A 3 38.88 6.21 -3.42
CA ILE A 3 37.61 5.54 -3.06
C ILE A 3 37.65 5.21 -1.56
N SER A 4 36.79 5.83 -0.77
CA SER A 4 36.52 5.41 0.61
C SER A 4 35.14 4.76 0.68
N GLY A 5 35.14 3.44 0.87
CA GLY A 5 33.99 2.55 0.99
C GLY A 5 34.41 1.15 0.54
N ASP A 6 34.25 0.12 1.38
CA ASP A 6 34.83 -1.24 1.38
C ASP A 6 34.70 -2.14 0.11
N ILE A 7 34.52 -1.59 -1.09
CA ILE A 7 34.52 -2.31 -2.36
C ILE A 7 35.44 -1.61 -3.36
N THR A 8 36.59 -2.23 -3.65
CA THR A 8 37.49 -1.77 -4.71
C THR A 8 36.87 -2.01 -6.10
N LEU A 9 37.23 -1.20 -7.10
CA LEU A 9 36.80 -1.38 -8.50
C LEU A 9 37.07 -2.81 -9.02
N GLU A 10 38.17 -3.44 -8.59
CA GLU A 10 38.50 -4.84 -8.87
C GLU A 10 37.46 -5.83 -8.31
N LYS A 11 36.96 -5.58 -7.09
CA LYS A 11 35.92 -6.40 -6.46
C LYS A 11 34.58 -6.23 -7.17
N LEU A 12 34.25 -5.00 -7.59
CA LEU A 12 33.10 -4.69 -8.42
C LEU A 12 33.12 -5.44 -9.76
N LYS A 13 34.27 -5.45 -10.44
CA LYS A 13 34.46 -6.22 -11.68
C LYS A 13 34.30 -7.72 -11.44
N THR A 14 34.80 -8.23 -10.31
CA THR A 14 34.65 -9.65 -9.94
C THR A 14 33.18 -10.02 -9.69
N GLU A 15 32.43 -9.17 -8.99
CA GLU A 15 30.98 -9.35 -8.79
C GLU A 15 30.22 -9.24 -10.12
N LEU A 16 30.66 -8.38 -11.05
CA LEU A 16 30.10 -8.29 -12.40
C LEU A 16 30.36 -9.58 -13.22
N TYR A 17 31.56 -10.16 -13.14
CA TYR A 17 31.83 -11.48 -13.74
C TYR A 17 30.91 -12.56 -13.16
N THR A 18 30.73 -12.57 -11.84
CA THR A 18 29.81 -13.51 -11.16
C THR A 18 28.36 -13.28 -11.58
N PHE A 19 27.96 -12.02 -11.76
CA PHE A 19 26.66 -11.65 -12.29
C PHE A 19 26.46 -12.19 -13.72
N TYR A 20 27.51 -12.23 -14.54
CA TYR A 20 27.46 -12.78 -15.89
C TYR A 20 27.40 -14.30 -15.96
N GLU A 21 28.00 -15.01 -15.01
CA GLU A 21 27.94 -16.47 -14.94
C GLU A 21 26.55 -17.02 -14.61
N LYS A 22 25.68 -16.18 -14.02
CA LYS A 22 24.33 -16.53 -13.59
C LYS A 22 23.34 -16.54 -14.77
N PRO A 23 22.79 -17.72 -15.17
CA PRO A 23 21.90 -17.82 -16.32
C PRO A 23 20.60 -17.02 -16.18
N LEU A 24 20.06 -16.88 -14.96
CA LEU A 24 18.86 -16.09 -14.71
C LEU A 24 19.13 -14.59 -14.89
N ASN A 25 20.28 -14.09 -14.45
CA ASN A 25 20.64 -12.68 -14.64
C ASN A 25 20.72 -12.31 -16.13
N GLN A 26 21.37 -13.16 -16.92
CA GLN A 26 21.43 -13.00 -18.38
C GLN A 26 20.05 -12.97 -19.02
N LEU A 27 19.15 -13.84 -18.56
CA LEU A 27 17.77 -13.91 -19.05
C LEU A 27 16.99 -12.64 -18.71
N ILE A 28 17.09 -12.14 -17.48
CA ILE A 28 16.40 -10.91 -17.05
C ILE A 28 16.90 -9.71 -17.85
N VAL A 29 18.22 -9.55 -18.02
CA VAL A 29 18.77 -8.47 -18.85
C VAL A 29 18.28 -8.56 -20.29
N ARG A 30 18.23 -9.77 -20.87
CA ARG A 30 17.68 -9.99 -22.22
C ARG A 30 16.21 -9.59 -22.32
N ILE A 31 15.40 -9.93 -21.33
CA ILE A 31 13.97 -9.56 -21.27
C ILE A 31 13.81 -8.05 -21.12
N ARG A 32 14.61 -7.40 -20.26
CA ARG A 32 14.61 -5.93 -20.10
C ARG A 32 14.94 -5.23 -21.42
N ARG A 33 15.94 -5.70 -22.16
CA ARG A 33 16.29 -5.18 -23.50
C ARG A 33 15.16 -5.39 -24.51
N PHE A 34 14.62 -6.61 -24.57
CA PHE A 34 13.49 -6.93 -25.46
C PHE A 34 12.28 -6.04 -25.17
N ARG A 35 11.94 -5.86 -23.90
CA ARG A 35 10.81 -5.01 -23.51
C ARG A 35 11.08 -3.52 -23.75
N ALA A 36 12.31 -3.06 -23.54
CA ALA A 36 12.68 -1.68 -23.89
C ALA A 36 12.45 -1.40 -25.38
N GLU A 37 12.79 -2.34 -26.26
CA GLU A 37 12.53 -2.21 -27.69
C GLU A 37 11.02 -2.13 -28.00
N GLN A 38 10.20 -2.99 -27.40
CA GLN A 38 8.74 -2.95 -27.56
C GLN A 38 8.13 -1.62 -27.08
N ILE A 39 8.56 -1.13 -25.92
CA ILE A 39 8.10 0.16 -25.38
C ILE A 39 8.54 1.31 -26.29
N ARG A 40 9.78 1.30 -26.78
CA ARG A 40 10.27 2.32 -27.72
C ARG A 40 9.45 2.34 -29.00
N GLN A 41 9.13 1.17 -29.55
CA GLN A 41 8.28 1.06 -30.74
C GLN A 41 6.87 1.58 -30.48
N LEU A 42 6.26 1.20 -29.34
CA LEU A 42 4.94 1.67 -28.91
C LEU A 42 4.91 3.20 -28.80
N LEU A 43 5.91 3.79 -28.14
CA LEU A 43 5.99 5.23 -27.89
C LEU A 43 6.57 6.03 -29.07
N SER A 44 6.90 5.40 -30.21
CA SER A 44 7.47 6.11 -31.37
C SER A 44 6.49 7.03 -32.09
N ARG A 45 5.18 6.84 -31.86
CA ARG A 45 4.10 7.59 -32.52
C ARG A 45 3.04 8.01 -31.49
N PRO A 46 3.09 9.26 -30.98
CA PRO A 46 2.21 9.72 -29.91
C PRO A 46 0.72 9.54 -30.24
N GLU A 47 0.33 9.76 -31.49
CA GLU A 47 -1.06 9.64 -31.97
C GLU A 47 -1.67 8.24 -31.85
N ASN A 48 -0.85 7.19 -31.71
CA ASN A 48 -1.33 5.80 -31.62
C ASN A 48 -1.42 5.28 -30.19
N VAL A 49 -1.11 6.11 -29.19
CA VAL A 49 -1.10 5.71 -27.78
C VAL A 49 -2.24 6.39 -27.06
N ASP A 50 -3.28 5.62 -26.70
CA ASP A 50 -4.36 6.08 -25.85
C ASP A 50 -4.03 5.91 -24.36
N LEU A 51 -4.88 6.51 -23.51
CA LEU A 51 -4.71 6.49 -22.06
C LEU A 51 -4.68 5.06 -21.50
N ASP A 52 -5.54 4.16 -21.99
CA ASP A 52 -5.61 2.77 -21.53
C ASP A 52 -4.35 1.97 -21.88
N THR A 53 -3.86 2.12 -23.12
CA THR A 53 -2.63 1.49 -23.58
C THR A 53 -1.43 1.99 -22.77
N PHE A 54 -1.32 3.29 -22.51
CA PHE A 54 -0.25 3.82 -21.69
C PHE A 54 -0.33 3.30 -20.24
N ASN A 55 -1.54 3.24 -19.66
CA ASN A 55 -1.77 2.65 -18.33
C ASN A 55 -1.29 1.20 -18.25
N LYS A 56 -1.64 0.38 -19.24
CA LYS A 56 -1.31 -1.05 -19.28
C LYS A 56 0.17 -1.29 -19.55
N GLU A 57 0.77 -0.55 -20.48
CA GLU A 57 2.11 -0.86 -20.99
C GLU A 57 3.22 -0.12 -20.24
N ILE A 58 2.94 1.07 -19.70
CA ILE A 58 3.94 1.96 -19.09
C ILE A 58 3.77 2.09 -17.57
N TRP A 59 2.54 2.21 -17.06
CA TRP A 59 2.32 2.43 -15.62
C TRP A 59 2.11 1.15 -14.80
N SER A 60 1.67 0.07 -15.44
CA SER A 60 1.44 -1.22 -14.78
C SER A 60 2.73 -2.03 -14.63
N ILE A 61 2.80 -2.82 -13.56
CA ILE A 61 3.91 -3.76 -13.34
C ILE A 61 3.87 -4.84 -14.42
N GLY A 62 5.05 -5.12 -14.97
CA GLY A 62 5.18 -6.01 -16.11
C GLY A 62 4.96 -7.49 -15.81
N TYR A 63 4.48 -8.22 -16.81
CA TYR A 63 4.36 -9.67 -16.78
C TYR A 63 4.64 -10.28 -18.16
N GLY A 64 5.28 -11.45 -18.17
CA GLY A 64 5.54 -12.21 -19.38
C GLY A 64 4.39 -13.15 -19.70
N MET A 65 4.22 -13.44 -20.99
CA MET A 65 3.28 -14.41 -21.52
C MET A 65 4.01 -15.26 -22.56
N ILE A 66 3.85 -16.58 -22.52
CA ILE A 66 4.21 -17.47 -23.63
C ILE A 66 2.92 -18.19 -24.02
N ASN A 67 2.58 -18.25 -25.31
CA ASN A 67 1.41 -18.99 -25.80
C ASN A 67 0.09 -18.70 -25.03
N ASN A 68 -0.10 -17.47 -24.54
CA ASN A 68 -1.23 -17.03 -23.69
C ASN A 68 -1.24 -17.56 -22.24
N LYS A 69 -0.15 -18.14 -21.70
CA LYS A 69 0.07 -18.32 -20.25
C LYS A 69 1.01 -17.28 -19.67
N ARG A 70 0.69 -16.82 -18.46
CA ARG A 70 1.58 -15.94 -17.68
C ARG A 70 2.82 -16.70 -17.21
N VAL A 71 3.98 -16.05 -17.34
CA VAL A 71 5.27 -16.56 -16.87
C VAL A 71 5.79 -15.61 -15.79
N ASN A 72 6.04 -16.16 -14.60
CA ASN A 72 6.56 -15.41 -13.45
C ASN A 72 8.08 -15.33 -13.50
N ILE A 73 8.60 -14.40 -14.30
CA ILE A 73 10.04 -14.24 -14.59
C ILE A 73 10.83 -13.87 -13.31
N PHE A 74 10.21 -13.13 -12.39
CA PHE A 74 10.87 -12.61 -11.17
C PHE A 74 10.79 -13.56 -9.96
N GLU A 75 10.04 -14.66 -10.06
CA GLU A 75 9.98 -15.72 -9.03
C GLU A 75 10.87 -16.92 -9.38
N MET A 76 11.49 -16.90 -10.59
CA MET A 76 12.38 -17.95 -11.04
C MET A 76 13.65 -17.97 -10.19
N SER A 77 14.11 -19.17 -9.83
CA SER A 77 15.37 -19.40 -9.16
C SER A 77 16.43 -19.89 -10.14
N GLU A 78 17.71 -19.73 -9.79
CA GLU A 78 18.83 -20.29 -10.57
C GLU A 78 18.75 -21.83 -10.71
N LYS A 79 17.95 -22.50 -9.88
CA LYS A 79 17.74 -23.95 -9.93
C LYS A 79 16.75 -24.36 -11.03
N ASP A 80 15.99 -23.42 -11.58
CA ASP A 80 14.95 -23.66 -12.60
C ASP A 80 15.54 -23.67 -14.03
N THR A 81 16.65 -24.37 -14.22
CA THR A 81 17.45 -24.35 -15.46
C THR A 81 16.64 -24.74 -16.71
N SER A 82 15.72 -25.70 -16.60
CA SER A 82 14.82 -26.08 -17.71
C SER A 82 13.86 -24.96 -18.11
N SER A 83 13.34 -24.22 -17.13
CA SER A 83 12.39 -23.12 -17.34
C SER A 83 13.09 -21.89 -17.90
N ILE A 84 14.32 -21.62 -17.43
CA ILE A 84 15.20 -20.57 -17.96
C ILE A 84 15.48 -20.81 -19.46
N GLU A 85 15.82 -22.06 -19.82
CA GLU A 85 16.13 -22.42 -21.21
C GLU A 85 14.88 -22.39 -22.11
N ALA A 86 13.73 -22.86 -21.60
CA ALA A 86 12.46 -22.77 -22.31
C ALA A 86 12.05 -21.31 -22.60
N LEU A 87 12.23 -20.40 -21.63
CA LEU A 87 11.94 -18.98 -21.81
C LEU A 87 12.89 -18.33 -22.83
N LYS A 88 14.19 -18.68 -22.82
CA LYS A 88 15.15 -18.22 -23.84
C LYS A 88 14.72 -18.66 -25.24
N GLN A 89 14.32 -19.92 -25.42
CA GLN A 89 13.87 -20.43 -26.71
C GLN A 89 12.55 -19.79 -27.16
N ALA A 90 11.63 -19.52 -26.24
CA ALA A 90 10.36 -18.84 -26.56
C ALA A 90 10.61 -17.39 -27.03
N ILE A 91 11.55 -16.68 -26.41
CA ILE A 91 11.99 -15.35 -26.86
C ILE A 91 12.57 -15.42 -28.28
N GLU A 92 13.41 -16.42 -28.58
CA GLU A 92 14.03 -16.60 -29.91
C GLU A 92 13.03 -16.98 -31.00
N LYS A 93 11.99 -17.73 -30.65
CA LYS A 93 10.92 -18.13 -31.57
C LYS A 93 9.84 -17.05 -31.75
N GLY A 94 9.90 -15.95 -30.99
CA GLY A 94 8.87 -14.90 -31.00
C GLY A 94 7.55 -15.31 -30.34
N GLU A 95 7.57 -16.38 -29.52
CA GLU A 95 6.40 -16.91 -28.80
C GLU A 95 6.16 -16.18 -27.47
N PHE A 96 7.13 -15.38 -27.02
CA PHE A 96 7.09 -14.61 -25.80
C PHE A 96 6.53 -13.19 -26.03
N GLN A 97 5.47 -12.86 -25.31
CA GLN A 97 4.90 -11.52 -25.22
C GLN A 97 5.15 -10.96 -23.82
N TYR A 98 5.34 -9.65 -23.72
CA TYR A 98 5.56 -9.00 -22.43
C TYR A 98 4.69 -7.76 -22.35
N TYR A 99 3.94 -7.64 -21.27
CA TYR A 99 3.02 -6.54 -20.99
C TYR A 99 3.52 -5.74 -19.79
N GLY A 100 3.15 -4.46 -19.68
CA GLY A 100 3.58 -3.57 -18.60
C GLY A 100 5.09 -3.26 -18.58
N ASN A 101 5.59 -2.67 -17.50
CA ASN A 101 7.00 -2.33 -17.36
C ASN A 101 7.62 -3.04 -16.14
N SER A 102 8.84 -3.52 -16.31
CA SER A 102 9.68 -4.04 -15.21
C SER A 102 11.05 -3.37 -15.15
N ILE A 103 11.16 -2.23 -15.81
CA ILE A 103 12.42 -1.51 -15.96
C ILE A 103 12.52 -0.41 -14.90
N TRP A 104 11.41 0.28 -14.57
CA TRP A 104 11.35 1.33 -13.55
C TRP A 104 10.22 1.16 -12.53
N GLY A 105 9.42 0.10 -12.59
CA GLY A 105 8.36 -0.20 -11.61
C GLY A 105 7.05 0.56 -11.85
N SER A 106 6.06 0.44 -10.95
CA SER A 106 4.71 0.99 -11.19
C SER A 106 4.71 2.53 -11.18
N GLY A 107 4.36 3.16 -12.30
CA GLY A 107 4.10 4.61 -12.35
C GLY A 107 2.65 4.98 -12.02
N SER A 108 1.78 4.00 -11.77
CA SER A 108 0.34 4.19 -11.46
C SER A 108 0.05 5.05 -10.22
N ARG A 109 1.03 5.19 -9.30
CA ARG A 109 0.90 6.02 -8.08
C ARG A 109 1.11 7.51 -8.30
N GLN A 110 1.72 7.92 -9.42
CA GLN A 110 2.02 9.33 -9.71
C GLN A 110 1.01 9.96 -10.66
N PHE A 111 0.55 9.21 -11.67
CA PHE A 111 -0.32 9.78 -12.69
C PHE A 111 -1.80 9.82 -12.28
N GLY A 112 -2.35 8.76 -11.66
CA GLY A 112 -3.76 8.74 -11.24
C GLY A 112 -4.09 9.67 -10.06
N PRO A 113 -3.37 9.56 -8.92
CA PRO A 113 -3.66 10.33 -7.70
C PRO A 113 -3.37 11.83 -7.78
N GLN A 114 -2.44 12.27 -8.65
CA GLN A 114 -2.08 13.70 -8.78
C GLN A 114 -2.97 14.47 -9.76
N LEU A 115 -3.83 13.77 -10.50
CA LEU A 115 -4.67 14.28 -11.60
C LEU A 115 -6.17 14.02 -11.35
N THR A 116 -6.61 14.00 -10.08
CA THR A 116 -7.99 13.71 -9.67
C THR A 116 -9.04 14.67 -10.22
N HIS A 117 -8.61 15.87 -10.63
CA HIS A 117 -9.48 16.91 -11.20
C HIS A 117 -9.41 16.99 -12.74
N GLU A 118 -8.63 16.13 -13.38
CA GLU A 118 -8.39 16.15 -14.82
C GLU A 118 -9.22 15.10 -15.54
N THR A 119 -9.76 15.47 -16.70
CA THR A 119 -10.51 14.55 -17.56
C THR A 119 -9.55 13.56 -18.21
N ASP A 120 -10.11 12.46 -18.74
CA ASP A 120 -9.31 11.48 -19.49
C ASP A 120 -8.66 12.09 -20.74
N LEU A 121 -9.26 13.14 -21.30
CA LEU A 121 -8.68 13.92 -22.41
C LEU A 121 -7.44 14.70 -21.94
N ASP A 122 -7.53 15.40 -20.81
CA ASP A 122 -6.40 16.16 -20.25
C ASP A 122 -5.21 15.23 -19.94
N LYS A 123 -5.50 14.07 -19.35
CA LYS A 123 -4.51 13.02 -19.09
C LYS A 123 -3.86 12.52 -20.39
N GLN A 124 -4.66 12.29 -21.42
CA GLN A 124 -4.14 11.86 -22.72
C GLN A 124 -3.24 12.93 -23.37
N GLU A 125 -3.57 14.22 -23.22
CA GLU A 125 -2.71 15.31 -23.70
C GLU A 125 -1.36 15.36 -22.97
N LEU A 126 -1.34 15.16 -21.65
CA LEU A 126 -0.10 15.09 -20.86
C LEU A 126 0.80 13.92 -21.30
N ILE A 127 0.21 12.75 -21.58
CA ILE A 127 0.92 11.59 -22.15
C ILE A 127 1.51 11.95 -23.50
N HIS A 128 0.71 12.50 -24.40
CA HIS A 128 1.16 12.87 -25.74
C HIS A 128 2.26 13.92 -25.71
N HIS A 129 2.20 14.85 -24.75
CA HIS A 129 3.25 15.83 -24.52
C HIS A 129 4.57 15.16 -24.11
N ALA A 130 4.54 14.23 -23.15
CA ALA A 130 5.72 13.48 -22.73
C ALA A 130 6.32 12.66 -23.89
N ILE A 131 5.48 11.99 -24.68
CA ILE A 131 5.92 11.20 -25.83
C ILE A 131 6.54 12.10 -26.91
N LYS A 132 6.00 13.30 -27.17
CA LYS A 132 6.59 14.26 -28.11
C LYS A 132 8.00 14.68 -27.67
N ILE A 133 8.22 14.91 -26.38
CA ILE A 133 9.56 15.22 -25.83
C ILE A 133 10.50 14.04 -26.00
N LEU A 134 10.06 12.80 -25.70
CA LEU A 134 10.87 11.59 -25.86
C LEU A 134 11.39 11.42 -27.30
N ASN A 135 10.54 11.70 -28.29
CA ASN A 135 10.84 11.54 -29.71
C ASN A 135 11.57 12.75 -30.34
N ASP A 136 11.81 13.84 -29.61
CA ASP A 136 12.50 15.01 -30.15
C ASP A 136 13.99 14.72 -30.36
N GLU A 137 14.44 14.61 -31.61
CA GLU A 137 15.84 14.32 -31.96
C GLU A 137 16.81 15.45 -31.61
N LYS A 138 16.32 16.68 -31.38
CA LYS A 138 17.17 17.83 -31.06
C LYS A 138 17.55 17.91 -29.58
N LYS A 139 16.85 17.18 -28.71
CA LYS A 139 17.05 17.19 -27.26
C LYS A 139 17.99 16.07 -26.85
N SER A 140 18.94 16.40 -26.00
CA SER A 140 19.76 15.41 -25.30
C SER A 140 18.92 14.57 -24.33
N PRO A 141 19.37 13.36 -23.94
CA PRO A 141 18.65 12.53 -22.98
C PRO A 141 18.35 13.24 -21.64
N ILE A 142 19.28 14.05 -21.13
CA ILE A 142 19.09 14.79 -19.87
C ILE A 142 18.04 15.92 -20.00
N GLU A 143 17.99 16.61 -21.14
CA GLU A 143 16.95 17.60 -21.42
C GLU A 143 15.58 16.95 -21.48
N LYS A 144 15.47 15.80 -22.16
CA LYS A 144 14.23 15.00 -22.19
C LYS A 144 13.77 14.64 -20.79
N ALA A 145 14.66 14.12 -19.94
CA ALA A 145 14.31 13.72 -18.58
C ALA A 145 13.81 14.90 -17.73
N ARG A 146 14.45 16.06 -17.82
CA ARG A 146 14.06 17.28 -17.10
C ARG A 146 12.71 17.81 -17.55
N GLU A 147 12.48 17.88 -18.86
CA GLU A 147 11.21 18.39 -19.40
C GLU A 147 10.05 17.42 -19.10
N ILE A 148 10.25 16.10 -19.23
CA ILE A 148 9.22 15.11 -18.91
C ILE A 148 8.88 15.14 -17.41
N TYR A 149 9.89 15.29 -16.55
CA TYR A 149 9.67 15.42 -15.11
C TYR A 149 8.81 16.65 -14.73
N GLN A 150 8.85 17.72 -15.52
CA GLN A 150 8.01 18.90 -15.30
C GLN A 150 6.55 18.68 -15.72
N ILE A 151 6.25 17.60 -16.45
CA ILE A 151 4.88 17.23 -16.80
C ILE A 151 4.22 16.63 -15.57
N ARG A 152 3.06 17.17 -15.21
CA ARG A 152 2.27 16.70 -14.08
C ARG A 152 1.95 15.20 -14.21
N GLY A 153 2.13 14.45 -13.13
CA GLY A 153 1.96 12.99 -13.11
C GLY A 153 3.18 12.17 -13.54
N PHE A 154 4.28 12.81 -13.97
CA PHE A 154 5.54 12.14 -14.30
C PHE A 154 6.64 12.43 -13.27
N GLY A 155 6.94 11.48 -12.38
CA GLY A 155 8.08 11.59 -11.47
C GLY A 155 9.42 11.17 -12.08
N TYR A 156 10.52 11.45 -11.38
CA TYR A 156 11.90 11.19 -11.85
C TYR A 156 12.12 9.74 -12.30
N ASN A 157 11.62 8.75 -11.58
CA ASN A 157 11.79 7.34 -11.92
C ASN A 157 11.12 7.00 -13.27
N THR A 158 9.88 7.44 -13.48
CA THR A 158 9.12 7.23 -14.73
C THR A 158 9.70 8.05 -15.89
N ALA A 159 10.13 9.29 -15.64
CA ALA A 159 10.73 10.16 -16.65
C ALA A 159 12.07 9.59 -17.13
N THR A 160 12.98 9.27 -16.20
CA THR A 160 14.31 8.74 -16.53
C THR A 160 14.25 7.31 -17.06
N GLY A 161 13.31 6.48 -16.62
CA GLY A 161 13.07 5.14 -17.16
C GLY A 161 12.63 5.15 -18.63
N GLN A 162 11.71 6.05 -18.99
CA GLN A 162 11.33 6.22 -20.39
C GLN A 162 12.49 6.75 -21.23
N VAL A 163 13.28 7.70 -20.72
CA VAL A 163 14.47 8.20 -21.42
C VAL A 163 15.52 7.10 -21.60
N MET A 164 15.79 6.29 -20.58
CA MET A 164 16.69 5.13 -20.66
C MET A 164 16.20 4.11 -21.70
N VAL A 165 14.89 3.90 -21.86
CA VAL A 165 14.36 3.03 -22.92
C VAL A 165 14.67 3.58 -24.31
N PHE A 166 14.62 4.89 -24.51
CA PHE A 166 14.97 5.52 -25.78
C PHE A 166 16.48 5.58 -26.00
N HIS A 167 17.26 5.72 -24.92
CA HIS A 167 18.71 5.94 -24.94
C HIS A 167 19.45 4.99 -23.98
N PRO A 168 19.35 3.66 -24.16
CA PRO A 168 19.87 2.68 -23.21
C PRO A 168 21.39 2.68 -23.10
N ASP A 169 22.09 3.24 -24.08
CA ASP A 169 23.56 3.32 -24.08
C ASP A 169 24.07 4.69 -23.59
N GLN A 170 23.17 5.61 -23.23
CA GLN A 170 23.53 7.01 -22.94
C GLN A 170 22.93 7.56 -21.64
N PHE A 171 21.91 6.91 -21.06
CA PHE A 171 21.19 7.48 -19.94
C PHE A 171 20.83 6.46 -18.87
N ALA A 172 21.20 6.76 -17.62
CA ALA A 172 20.92 5.91 -16.47
C ALA A 172 19.53 6.17 -15.87
N LEU A 173 18.95 5.11 -15.30
CA LEU A 173 17.72 5.22 -14.52
C LEU A 173 17.98 5.91 -13.17
N TYR A 174 17.22 6.96 -12.87
CA TYR A 174 17.26 7.64 -11.58
C TYR A 174 16.25 7.01 -10.61
N ASN A 175 16.60 5.84 -10.06
CA ASN A 175 15.82 5.10 -9.06
C ASN A 175 16.57 4.92 -7.73
N LYS A 176 15.86 4.46 -6.71
CA LYS A 176 16.40 4.29 -5.35
C LYS A 176 17.57 3.30 -5.33
N GLU A 177 17.48 2.25 -6.13
CA GLU A 177 18.40 1.14 -6.13
C GLU A 177 19.76 1.52 -6.76
N SER A 178 19.75 2.17 -7.92
CA SER A 178 20.98 2.68 -8.55
C SER A 178 21.64 3.77 -7.70
N LYS A 179 20.84 4.65 -7.07
CA LYS A 179 21.36 5.68 -6.15
C LYS A 179 22.00 5.09 -4.90
N SER A 180 21.34 4.12 -4.27
CA SER A 180 21.86 3.42 -3.09
C SER A 180 23.15 2.65 -3.42
N ALA A 181 23.20 1.98 -4.58
CA ALA A 181 24.39 1.27 -5.01
C ALA A 181 25.57 2.22 -5.22
N LEU A 182 25.38 3.33 -5.94
CA LEU A 182 26.42 4.36 -6.13
C LEU A 182 26.91 4.94 -4.80
N LYS A 183 26.01 5.30 -3.88
CA LYS A 183 26.38 5.80 -2.54
C LYS A 183 27.18 4.75 -1.77
N GLY A 184 26.77 3.48 -1.82
CA GLY A 184 27.49 2.36 -1.20
C GLY A 184 28.89 2.11 -1.81
N LEU A 185 29.12 2.56 -3.04
CA LEU A 185 30.42 2.55 -3.71
C LEU A 185 31.26 3.82 -3.43
N GLY A 186 30.75 4.73 -2.61
CA GLY A 186 31.44 5.96 -2.21
C GLY A 186 31.23 7.15 -3.15
N TYR A 187 30.31 7.05 -4.12
CA TYR A 187 29.96 8.18 -4.98
C TYR A 187 28.99 9.12 -4.27
N THR A 188 29.19 10.42 -4.43
CA THR A 188 28.32 11.48 -3.91
C THR A 188 27.74 12.29 -5.05
N PHE A 189 26.45 12.60 -4.97
CA PHE A 189 25.72 13.41 -5.94
C PHE A 189 24.51 14.07 -5.24
N GLU A 190 24.24 15.32 -5.58
CA GLU A 190 23.10 16.11 -5.08
C GLU A 190 22.09 16.43 -6.19
N SER A 191 22.48 16.24 -7.45
CA SER A 191 21.63 16.51 -8.62
C SER A 191 21.55 15.30 -9.57
N ILE A 192 20.54 15.33 -10.47
CA ILE A 192 20.42 14.33 -11.54
C ILE A 192 21.61 14.38 -12.50
N ASP A 193 22.18 15.57 -12.75
CA ASP A 193 23.35 15.74 -13.60
C ASP A 193 24.59 15.09 -13.00
N GLU A 194 24.83 15.33 -11.72
CA GLU A 194 25.92 14.68 -10.98
C GLU A 194 25.71 13.17 -10.95
N PHE A 195 24.49 12.70 -10.70
CA PHE A 195 24.17 11.27 -10.77
C PHE A 195 24.50 10.67 -12.14
N GLN A 196 24.08 11.31 -13.25
CA GLN A 196 24.37 10.83 -14.60
C GLN A 196 25.86 10.84 -14.89
N GLN A 197 26.60 11.84 -14.40
CA GLN A 197 28.06 11.89 -14.51
C GLN A 197 28.71 10.70 -13.79
N GLN A 198 28.35 10.43 -12.54
CA GLN A 198 28.89 9.30 -11.77
C GLN A 198 28.51 7.95 -12.39
N MET A 199 27.26 7.81 -12.86
CA MET A 199 26.84 6.62 -13.58
C MET A 199 27.61 6.41 -14.88
N THR A 200 27.95 7.49 -15.60
CA THR A 200 28.74 7.41 -16.84
C THR A 200 30.18 6.97 -16.56
N GLU A 201 30.78 7.45 -15.47
CA GLU A 201 32.09 7.01 -15.01
C GLU A 201 32.06 5.51 -14.68
N LEU A 202 31.11 5.08 -13.83
CA LEU A 202 30.96 3.68 -13.46
C LEU A 202 30.66 2.76 -14.65
N TYR A 203 29.79 3.19 -15.56
CA TYR A 203 29.48 2.51 -16.82
C TYR A 203 30.74 2.26 -17.64
N THR A 204 31.59 3.30 -17.78
CA THR A 204 32.84 3.24 -18.54
C THR A 204 33.87 2.34 -17.86
N GLU A 205 34.00 2.42 -16.54
CA GLU A 205 34.96 1.64 -15.77
C GLU A 205 34.63 0.14 -15.72
N LEU A 206 33.34 -0.19 -15.63
CA LEU A 206 32.86 -1.57 -15.63
C LEU A 206 32.79 -2.17 -17.03
N GLY A 207 32.66 -1.34 -18.08
CA GLY A 207 32.56 -1.82 -19.46
C GLY A 207 31.29 -2.62 -19.73
N VAL A 208 30.21 -2.31 -19.02
CA VAL A 208 28.88 -2.91 -19.24
C VAL A 208 28.29 -2.48 -20.57
N LYS A 209 27.38 -3.27 -21.11
CA LYS A 209 26.90 -3.08 -22.50
C LYS A 209 25.88 -1.93 -22.65
N ASP A 210 25.04 -1.73 -21.65
CA ASP A 210 24.01 -0.68 -21.61
C ASP A 210 23.56 -0.39 -20.17
N TYR A 211 22.85 0.71 -19.97
CA TYR A 211 22.33 1.12 -18.67
C TYR A 211 21.20 0.22 -18.15
N LEU A 212 20.55 -0.57 -19.02
CA LEU A 212 19.56 -1.58 -18.60
C LEU A 212 20.24 -2.73 -17.83
N GLU A 213 21.42 -3.15 -18.27
CA GLU A 213 22.26 -4.12 -17.58
C GLU A 213 22.89 -3.53 -16.32
N LEU A 214 23.42 -2.30 -16.41
CA LEU A 214 24.02 -1.63 -15.27
C LEU A 214 23.01 -1.47 -14.12
N ASP A 215 21.81 -0.99 -14.40
CA ASP A 215 20.77 -0.84 -13.38
C ASP A 215 20.42 -2.18 -12.71
N PHE A 216 20.26 -3.25 -13.49
CA PHE A 216 19.96 -4.57 -12.92
C PHE A 216 21.12 -5.16 -12.12
N PHE A 217 22.36 -4.90 -12.54
CA PHE A 217 23.55 -5.29 -11.79
C PHE A 217 23.63 -4.55 -10.45
N LEU A 218 23.41 -3.24 -10.43
CA LEU A 218 23.38 -2.43 -9.21
C LEU A 218 22.26 -2.88 -8.26
N PHE A 219 21.09 -3.21 -8.79
CA PHE A 219 19.99 -3.81 -8.04
C PHE A 219 20.42 -5.13 -7.34
N GLN A 220 21.06 -6.04 -8.07
CA GLN A 220 21.57 -7.31 -7.54
C GLN A 220 22.68 -7.12 -6.49
N LEU A 221 23.57 -6.15 -6.70
CA LEU A 221 24.63 -5.83 -5.75
C LEU A 221 24.07 -5.41 -4.39
N ASN A 222 23.05 -4.55 -4.37
CA ASN A 222 22.41 -4.12 -3.12
C ASN A 222 21.76 -5.29 -2.37
N GLN A 223 21.07 -6.20 -3.08
CA GLN A 223 20.47 -7.39 -2.44
C GLN A 223 21.51 -8.34 -1.84
N ASN A 224 22.66 -8.50 -2.49
CA ASN A 224 23.74 -9.38 -2.00
C ASN A 224 24.56 -8.76 -0.84
N GLN A 225 24.63 -7.44 -0.72
CA GLN A 225 25.25 -6.80 0.44
C GLN A 225 24.39 -6.93 1.71
N LEU A 226 23.06 -6.87 1.57
CA LEU A 226 22.11 -7.10 2.67
C LEU A 226 22.20 -8.53 3.25
N SER A 227 22.65 -9.52 2.47
CA SER A 227 22.78 -10.91 2.93
C SER A 227 24.11 -11.26 3.59
N LYS A 228 25.18 -10.46 3.40
CA LYS A 228 26.50 -10.68 4.04
C LYS A 228 26.63 -10.05 5.44
N SER A 229 25.68 -9.22 5.86
CA SER A 229 25.75 -8.45 7.13
C SER A 229 25.02 -9.08 8.32
N ILE A 230 24.61 -10.35 8.23
CA ILE A 230 23.97 -11.06 9.35
C ILE A 230 25.05 -11.62 10.28
N HIS A 231 25.74 -10.74 11.01
CA HIS A 231 26.35 -10.98 12.32
C HIS A 231 27.02 -9.70 12.83
N VAL A 232 26.44 -9.12 13.90
CA VAL A 232 27.02 -8.35 15.03
C VAL A 232 26.07 -7.21 15.46
N GLU A 233 26.06 -7.02 16.79
CA GLU A 233 25.29 -6.17 17.70
C GLU A 233 25.04 -4.69 17.31
N PRO A 234 24.06 -4.02 17.97
CA PRO A 234 23.53 -2.74 17.54
C PRO A 234 24.49 -1.59 17.86
N THR A 235 25.05 -0.98 16.82
CA THR A 235 25.65 0.35 16.91
C THR A 235 25.18 1.21 15.74
N GLU A 236 24.49 2.28 16.12
CA GLU A 236 24.16 3.53 15.43
C GLU A 236 24.29 3.56 13.90
N ILE A 237 23.11 3.62 13.26
CA ILE A 237 22.91 3.86 11.82
C ILE A 237 23.29 5.32 11.50
N PRO A 238 24.26 5.59 10.60
CA PRO A 238 24.45 6.93 10.06
C PRO A 238 23.28 7.28 9.13
N GLN A 239 22.68 8.46 9.34
CA GLN A 239 21.55 8.97 8.57
C GLN A 239 21.99 9.36 7.14
N ASP A 240 21.38 8.73 6.13
CA ASP A 240 21.52 9.09 4.72
C ASP A 240 20.77 10.39 4.36
N PRO A 241 21.28 11.20 3.40
CA PRO A 241 20.54 12.32 2.85
C PRO A 241 19.47 11.85 1.84
N ILE A 242 18.22 12.03 2.28
CA ILE A 242 16.88 12.10 1.67
C ILE A 242 16.84 12.02 0.12
N GLU A 243 16.40 10.86 -0.40
CA GLU A 243 15.59 10.84 -1.60
C GLU A 243 14.19 11.35 -1.22
N ASN A 244 13.58 12.25 -2.00
CA ASN A 244 12.17 12.60 -1.82
C ASN A 244 11.28 11.42 -2.23
N THR A 245 11.28 10.37 -1.44
CA THR A 245 10.08 9.61 -1.15
C THR A 245 9.15 10.61 -0.49
N GLU A 246 8.00 10.92 -1.08
CA GLU A 246 6.99 11.72 -0.37
C GLU A 246 6.66 10.97 0.92
N LEU A 247 7.27 11.42 2.01
CA LEU A 247 6.99 10.92 3.33
C LEU A 247 5.52 11.21 3.59
N ASN A 248 4.83 10.27 4.21
CA ASN A 248 3.46 10.54 4.59
C ASN A 248 3.43 11.79 5.47
N GLN A 249 2.37 12.58 5.34
CA GLN A 249 2.14 13.73 6.22
C GLN A 249 2.25 13.26 7.67
N THR A 250 3.05 13.98 8.46
CA THR A 250 3.14 13.74 9.90
C THR A 250 1.92 14.35 10.59
N TYR A 251 1.37 13.60 11.53
CA TYR A 251 0.30 14.08 12.39
C TYR A 251 0.76 13.96 13.83
N SER A 252 0.67 15.04 14.58
CA SER A 252 0.91 15.04 16.01
C SER A 252 -0.29 14.44 16.76
N ILE A 253 -0.08 14.04 18.01
CA ILE A 253 -1.19 13.59 18.88
C ILE A 253 -2.23 14.70 19.05
N SER A 254 -1.80 15.96 19.06
CA SER A 254 -2.71 17.11 19.07
C SER A 254 -3.55 17.21 17.81
N ASP A 255 -2.98 16.94 16.63
CA ASP A 255 -3.76 16.92 15.38
C ASP A 255 -4.83 15.82 15.44
N LEU A 256 -4.44 14.61 15.86
CA LEU A 256 -5.39 13.53 16.07
C LEU A 256 -6.46 13.88 17.09
N SER A 257 -6.09 14.54 18.19
CA SER A 257 -7.04 14.97 19.23
C SER A 257 -8.05 15.98 18.69
N ASN A 258 -7.60 16.92 17.87
CA ASN A 258 -8.47 17.92 17.25
C ASN A 258 -9.43 17.29 16.22
N ASP A 259 -8.95 16.37 15.39
CA ASP A 259 -9.78 15.73 14.35
C ASP A 259 -10.71 14.65 14.93
N ILE A 260 -10.23 13.82 15.86
CA ILE A 260 -11.04 12.76 16.49
C ILE A 260 -12.00 13.32 17.55
N GLY A 261 -11.63 14.43 18.21
CA GLY A 261 -12.36 15.00 19.35
C GLY A 261 -12.05 14.32 20.69
N GLU A 262 -11.12 13.37 20.72
CA GLU A 262 -10.73 12.62 21.92
C GLU A 262 -9.53 13.23 22.62
N SER A 263 -9.39 12.95 23.93
CA SER A 263 -8.30 13.51 24.73
C SER A 263 -6.93 13.00 24.27
N THR A 264 -5.92 13.86 24.32
CA THR A 264 -4.54 13.47 23.96
C THR A 264 -4.02 12.30 24.80
N GLU A 265 -4.47 12.18 26.06
CA GLU A 265 -4.14 11.09 26.97
C GLU A 265 -4.74 9.76 26.50
N ALA A 266 -6.00 9.78 26.04
CA ALA A 266 -6.68 8.62 25.49
C ALA A 266 -5.98 8.13 24.21
N ILE A 267 -5.73 9.04 23.26
CA ILE A 267 -5.05 8.73 22.00
C ILE A 267 -3.64 8.18 22.25
N ASN A 268 -2.86 8.81 23.14
CA ASN A 268 -1.54 8.32 23.54
C ASN A 268 -1.59 6.92 24.17
N ARG A 269 -2.64 6.62 24.94
CA ARG A 269 -2.83 5.27 25.50
C ARG A 269 -3.11 4.25 24.40
N TRP A 270 -3.90 4.59 23.39
CA TRP A 270 -4.21 3.72 22.26
C TRP A 270 -2.97 3.43 21.42
N ILE A 271 -2.21 4.47 21.06
CA ILE A 271 -0.96 4.37 20.30
C ILE A 271 0.01 3.42 21.00
N ARG A 272 0.33 3.68 22.28
CA ARG A 272 1.23 2.81 23.07
C ARG A 272 0.76 1.36 23.15
N ALA A 273 -0.56 1.13 23.22
CA ALA A 273 -1.11 -0.21 23.26
C ALA A 273 -0.90 -0.95 21.93
N ILE A 274 -1.10 -0.25 20.80
CA ILE A 274 -0.91 -0.80 19.45
C ILE A 274 0.58 -1.01 19.16
N GLU A 275 1.47 -0.06 19.50
CA GLU A 275 2.92 -0.20 19.32
C GLU A 275 3.46 -1.43 20.07
N ARG A 276 3.05 -1.59 21.33
CA ARG A 276 3.52 -2.70 22.17
C ARG A 276 3.07 -4.06 21.64
N LYS A 277 1.84 -4.17 21.12
CA LYS A 277 1.30 -5.44 20.63
C LYS A 277 1.54 -5.68 19.14
N GLY A 278 1.74 -4.63 18.35
CA GLY A 278 1.66 -4.64 16.89
C GLY A 278 0.22 -4.69 16.35
N GLN A 279 -0.79 -4.84 17.22
CA GLN A 279 -2.19 -4.92 16.80
C GLN A 279 -3.19 -4.40 17.83
N GLY A 280 -4.26 -3.78 17.36
CA GLY A 280 -5.37 -3.26 18.16
C GLY A 280 -6.73 -3.53 17.53
N ILE A 281 -7.78 -3.56 18.36
CA ILE A 281 -9.18 -3.62 17.93
C ILE A 281 -9.92 -2.45 18.60
N LEU A 282 -10.46 -1.58 17.77
CA LEU A 282 -11.39 -0.53 18.13
C LEU A 282 -12.79 -1.14 18.15
N TYR A 283 -13.45 -1.16 19.30
CA TYR A 283 -14.75 -1.81 19.44
C TYR A 283 -15.75 -0.96 20.19
N GLY A 284 -17.02 -1.11 19.84
CA GLY A 284 -18.12 -0.39 20.47
C GLY A 284 -19.37 -0.34 19.61
N PRO A 285 -20.43 0.31 20.12
CA PRO A 285 -21.71 0.42 19.43
C PRO A 285 -21.59 1.08 18.05
N PRO A 286 -22.61 0.95 17.19
CA PRO A 286 -22.64 1.66 15.91
C PRO A 286 -22.61 3.18 16.12
N GLY A 287 -22.04 3.89 15.14
CA GLY A 287 -22.01 5.36 15.16
C GLY A 287 -20.96 6.01 16.07
N THR A 288 -19.96 5.26 16.56
CA THR A 288 -18.89 5.79 17.43
C THR A 288 -17.59 6.14 16.68
N GLY A 289 -17.62 6.20 15.35
CA GLY A 289 -16.46 6.63 14.55
C GLY A 289 -15.27 5.66 14.52
N LYS A 290 -15.46 4.38 14.82
CA LYS A 290 -14.37 3.38 14.90
C LYS A 290 -13.48 3.34 13.66
N THR A 291 -14.07 3.27 12.46
CA THR A 291 -13.32 3.22 11.19
C THR A 291 -12.61 4.54 10.92
N TYR A 292 -13.25 5.68 11.19
CA TYR A 292 -12.63 7.00 11.12
C TYR A 292 -11.40 7.12 12.04
N ILE A 293 -11.52 6.65 13.28
CA ILE A 293 -10.41 6.62 14.24
C ILE A 293 -9.31 5.66 13.79
N ALA A 294 -9.67 4.50 13.22
CA ALA A 294 -8.69 3.55 12.69
C ALA A 294 -7.83 4.17 11.59
N GLU A 295 -8.45 4.91 10.67
CA GLU A 295 -7.77 5.63 9.59
C GLU A 295 -6.86 6.72 10.12
N TRP A 296 -7.29 7.49 11.12
CA TRP A 296 -6.45 8.50 11.77
C TRP A 296 -5.25 7.91 12.51
N LEU A 297 -5.45 6.80 13.23
CA LEU A 297 -4.35 6.06 13.84
C LEU A 297 -3.40 5.51 12.77
N ALA A 298 -3.92 5.02 11.64
CA ALA A 298 -3.09 4.57 10.53
C ALA A 298 -2.26 5.72 9.94
N LYS A 299 -2.87 6.88 9.67
CA LYS A 299 -2.19 8.11 9.24
C LYS A 299 -1.08 8.52 10.21
N TYR A 300 -1.35 8.44 11.51
CA TYR A 300 -0.35 8.71 12.55
C TYR A 300 0.84 7.77 12.46
N PHE A 301 0.60 6.45 12.40
CA PHE A 301 1.68 5.46 12.37
C PHE A 301 2.54 5.55 11.12
N ILE A 302 1.91 5.74 9.94
CA ILE A 302 2.66 5.84 8.70
C ILE A 302 3.34 7.21 8.52
N GLY A 303 2.93 8.21 9.32
CA GLY A 303 3.33 9.60 9.23
C GLY A 303 4.85 9.79 9.35
N GLY A 304 5.42 10.62 8.48
CA GLY A 304 6.85 10.86 8.40
C GLY A 304 7.69 9.69 7.88
N GLY A 305 7.07 8.54 7.60
CA GLY A 305 7.72 7.36 7.03
C GLY A 305 7.30 7.07 5.59
N GLU A 306 7.99 6.10 4.97
CA GLU A 306 7.69 5.59 3.61
C GLU A 306 6.65 4.45 3.60
N GLY A 307 6.03 4.21 4.75
CA GLY A 307 5.03 3.18 4.95
C GLY A 307 3.72 3.48 4.23
N PHE A 308 2.74 2.58 4.34
CA PHE A 308 1.43 2.75 3.72
C PHE A 308 0.35 2.09 4.57
N SER A 309 -0.90 2.48 4.36
CA SER A 309 -2.04 1.78 4.93
C SER A 309 -2.94 1.23 3.84
N ASP A 310 -3.52 0.06 4.07
CA ASP A 310 -4.55 -0.53 3.22
C ASP A 310 -5.74 -0.91 4.11
N LEU A 311 -6.96 -0.90 3.55
CA LEU A 311 -8.20 -1.27 4.24
C LEU A 311 -8.82 -2.50 3.59
N VAL A 312 -9.23 -3.46 4.41
CA VAL A 312 -10.01 -4.63 4.01
C VAL A 312 -11.22 -4.75 4.93
N GLN A 313 -12.38 -5.08 4.38
CA GLN A 313 -13.59 -5.31 5.17
C GLN A 313 -13.93 -6.80 5.21
N PHE A 314 -14.19 -7.33 6.40
CA PHE A 314 -14.60 -8.71 6.58
C PHE A 314 -16.10 -8.89 6.42
N HIS A 315 -16.48 -10.03 5.84
CA HIS A 315 -17.86 -10.43 5.62
C HIS A 315 -18.03 -11.94 5.90
N PRO A 316 -19.26 -12.45 6.07
CA PRO A 316 -19.48 -13.85 6.47
C PRO A 316 -18.83 -14.90 5.57
N SER A 317 -18.72 -14.62 4.27
CA SER A 317 -18.07 -15.51 3.29
C SER A 317 -16.56 -15.34 3.20
N TYR A 318 -15.93 -14.46 3.99
CA TYR A 318 -14.50 -14.19 3.91
C TYR A 318 -13.75 -15.37 4.53
N ALA A 319 -12.80 -15.93 3.79
CA ALA A 319 -12.17 -17.19 4.15
C ALA A 319 -10.64 -17.09 4.27
N TYR A 320 -10.02 -18.17 4.73
CA TYR A 320 -8.55 -18.27 4.81
C TYR A 320 -7.92 -18.08 3.43
N GLU A 321 -8.57 -18.59 2.40
CA GLU A 321 -8.17 -18.57 1.00
C GLU A 321 -8.13 -17.16 0.39
N ASP A 322 -8.89 -16.22 0.96
CA ASP A 322 -8.90 -14.81 0.55
C ASP A 322 -7.89 -13.98 1.35
N PHE A 323 -7.65 -14.34 2.61
CA PHE A 323 -6.82 -13.55 3.52
C PHE A 323 -5.36 -13.98 3.53
N ILE A 324 -5.11 -15.28 3.66
CA ILE A 324 -3.77 -15.86 3.80
C ILE A 324 -3.31 -16.40 2.47
N GLN A 325 -3.88 -17.51 1.99
CA GLN A 325 -3.63 -18.06 0.65
C GLN A 325 -4.61 -19.18 0.32
N GLY A 326 -4.91 -19.39 -0.96
CA GLY A 326 -5.87 -20.41 -1.37
C GLY A 326 -5.66 -20.93 -2.79
N LEU A 327 -6.19 -22.12 -3.05
CA LEU A 327 -6.22 -22.71 -4.40
C LEU A 327 -7.25 -21.97 -5.25
N ARG A 328 -6.80 -21.35 -6.34
CA ARG A 328 -7.69 -20.71 -7.32
C ARG A 328 -7.62 -21.47 -8.65
N PRO A 329 -8.77 -21.74 -9.28
CA PRO A 329 -8.78 -22.34 -10.60
C PRO A 329 -8.22 -21.33 -11.61
N VAL A 330 -7.14 -21.72 -12.27
CA VAL A 330 -6.52 -20.99 -13.38
C VAL A 330 -6.66 -21.88 -14.60
N THR A 331 -7.30 -21.37 -15.64
CA THR A 331 -7.42 -22.09 -16.91
C THR A 331 -6.07 -22.07 -17.60
N ASN A 332 -5.49 -23.24 -17.83
CA ASN A 332 -4.27 -23.37 -18.61
C ASN A 332 -4.57 -23.28 -20.13
N GLU A 333 -3.54 -23.11 -20.96
CA GLU A 333 -3.60 -23.05 -22.43
C GLU A 333 -4.48 -24.11 -23.12
N ASN A 334 -4.57 -25.32 -22.55
CA ASN A 334 -5.33 -26.42 -23.12
C ASN A 334 -6.81 -26.38 -22.72
N GLN A 335 -7.28 -25.26 -22.16
CA GLN A 335 -8.59 -25.13 -21.51
C GLN A 335 -8.80 -26.12 -20.35
N VAL A 336 -7.71 -26.63 -19.77
CA VAL A 336 -7.77 -27.52 -18.61
C VAL A 336 -7.64 -26.69 -17.34
N LEU A 337 -8.55 -26.90 -16.40
CA LEU A 337 -8.53 -26.26 -15.09
C LEU A 337 -7.33 -26.77 -14.28
N GLN A 338 -6.44 -25.85 -13.89
CA GLN A 338 -5.36 -26.07 -12.92
C GLN A 338 -5.68 -25.33 -11.61
N TYR A 339 -5.24 -25.85 -10.47
CA TYR A 339 -5.47 -25.24 -9.16
C TYR A 339 -4.13 -24.77 -8.57
N ASP A 340 -3.86 -23.46 -8.62
CA ASP A 340 -2.63 -22.87 -8.09
C ASP A 340 -2.87 -22.20 -6.74
N VAL A 341 -1.89 -22.24 -5.83
CA VAL A 341 -1.93 -21.54 -4.54
C VAL A 341 -1.60 -20.07 -4.78
N VAL A 342 -2.55 -19.18 -4.52
CA VAL A 342 -2.41 -17.73 -4.70
C VAL A 342 -2.38 -17.05 -3.33
N PRO A 343 -1.48 -16.09 -3.09
CA PRO A 343 -1.45 -15.33 -1.84
C PRO A 343 -2.75 -14.52 -1.67
N GLY A 344 -3.23 -14.46 -0.43
CA GLY A 344 -4.35 -13.63 -0.03
C GLY A 344 -3.90 -12.23 0.38
N ARG A 345 -4.89 -11.41 0.77
CA ARG A 345 -4.69 -9.98 1.04
C ARG A 345 -3.63 -9.68 2.11
N PHE A 346 -3.54 -10.48 3.17
CA PHE A 346 -2.57 -10.28 4.24
C PHE A 346 -1.14 -10.57 3.79
N LEU A 347 -0.95 -11.63 3.00
CA LEU A 347 0.37 -11.97 2.44
C LEU A 347 0.83 -10.93 1.44
N GLU A 348 -0.05 -10.53 0.50
CA GLU A 348 0.24 -9.45 -0.45
C GLU A 348 0.63 -8.15 0.27
N PHE A 349 -0.11 -7.79 1.33
CA PHE A 349 0.19 -6.63 2.16
C PHE A 349 1.57 -6.74 2.83
N CYS A 350 1.87 -7.89 3.43
CA CYS A 350 3.14 -8.11 4.12
C CYS A 350 4.34 -8.08 3.16
N GLU A 351 4.23 -8.70 1.98
CA GLU A 351 5.30 -8.66 0.98
C GLU A 351 5.56 -7.23 0.50
N LYS A 352 4.50 -6.43 0.29
CA LYS A 352 4.64 -5.00 0.00
C LYS A 352 5.28 -4.25 1.19
N ALA A 353 4.91 -4.57 2.43
CA ALA A 353 5.46 -3.94 3.63
C ALA A 353 6.95 -4.23 3.85
N ARG A 354 7.46 -5.39 3.43
CA ARG A 354 8.91 -5.71 3.47
C ARG A 354 9.76 -4.73 2.67
N THR A 355 9.18 -4.12 1.63
CA THR A 355 9.89 -3.14 0.80
C THR A 355 9.96 -1.74 1.42
N LYS A 356 9.37 -1.56 2.61
CA LYS A 356 9.23 -0.27 3.30
C LYS A 356 10.01 -0.23 4.60
N THR A 357 10.55 0.95 4.93
CA THR A 357 11.23 1.22 6.21
C THR A 357 10.27 1.83 7.24
N GLY A 358 9.24 2.53 6.80
CA GLY A 358 8.18 3.07 7.65
C GLY A 358 7.13 2.02 8.03
N ASP A 359 6.32 2.36 9.03
CA ASP A 359 5.22 1.52 9.48
C ASP A 359 4.16 1.32 8.39
N CYS A 360 3.69 0.10 8.25
CA CYS A 360 2.60 -0.26 7.37
C CYS A 360 1.40 -0.69 8.20
N VAL A 361 0.22 -0.12 7.95
CA VAL A 361 -0.99 -0.43 8.76
C VAL A 361 -2.05 -1.10 7.90
N LEU A 362 -2.44 -2.33 8.26
CA LEU A 362 -3.61 -2.98 7.69
C LEU A 362 -4.82 -2.72 8.57
N ILE A 363 -5.82 -2.04 8.04
CA ILE A 363 -7.12 -1.86 8.69
C ILE A 363 -8.03 -3.01 8.28
N ILE A 364 -8.55 -3.74 9.27
CA ILE A 364 -9.55 -4.81 9.07
C ILE A 364 -10.88 -4.32 9.62
N ASP A 365 -11.71 -3.78 8.74
CA ASP A 365 -13.02 -3.27 9.08
C ASP A 365 -14.00 -4.44 9.29
N GLU A 366 -14.92 -4.30 10.26
CA GLU A 366 -15.91 -5.32 10.61
C GLU A 366 -15.31 -6.70 10.91
N ILE A 367 -14.21 -6.72 11.67
CA ILE A 367 -13.38 -7.91 11.93
C ILE A 367 -14.20 -9.09 12.49
N ASN A 368 -15.28 -8.84 13.22
CA ASN A 368 -16.16 -9.85 13.81
C ASN A 368 -17.21 -10.43 12.84
N ARG A 369 -17.31 -9.96 11.60
CA ARG A 369 -18.25 -10.49 10.60
C ARG A 369 -17.76 -11.74 9.88
N ALA A 370 -16.50 -12.12 10.07
CA ALA A 370 -15.95 -13.39 9.59
C ALA A 370 -15.56 -14.30 10.76
N ASN A 371 -15.41 -15.61 10.49
CA ASN A 371 -14.88 -16.54 11.48
C ASN A 371 -13.37 -16.33 11.64
N LEU A 372 -12.98 -15.49 12.58
CA LEU A 372 -11.59 -15.04 12.73
C LEU A 372 -10.59 -16.16 12.93
N SER A 373 -10.90 -17.15 13.76
CA SER A 373 -10.01 -18.29 13.99
C SER A 373 -9.75 -19.08 12.70
N ARG A 374 -10.75 -19.18 11.82
CA ARG A 374 -10.60 -19.83 10.51
C ARG A 374 -9.86 -18.94 9.51
N VAL A 375 -10.20 -17.66 9.43
CA VAL A 375 -9.60 -16.73 8.45
C VAL A 375 -8.12 -16.50 8.75
N PHE A 376 -7.75 -16.35 10.02
CA PHE A 376 -6.35 -16.10 10.40
C PHE A 376 -5.51 -17.38 10.36
N GLY A 377 -6.07 -18.54 10.69
CA GLY A 377 -5.33 -19.80 10.67
C GLY A 377 -4.02 -19.71 11.46
N GLU A 378 -2.89 -19.94 10.78
CA GLU A 378 -1.56 -19.89 11.36
C GLU A 378 -1.12 -18.47 11.80
N LEU A 379 -1.73 -17.42 11.25
CA LEU A 379 -1.46 -16.04 11.64
C LEU A 379 -1.73 -15.81 13.14
N MET A 380 -2.65 -16.58 13.74
CA MET A 380 -2.90 -16.56 15.17
C MET A 380 -1.62 -16.78 15.99
N TYR A 381 -0.73 -17.64 15.53
CA TYR A 381 0.55 -17.88 16.18
C TYR A 381 1.50 -16.67 16.01
N LEU A 382 1.61 -16.16 14.78
CA LEU A 382 2.53 -15.06 14.47
C LEU A 382 2.13 -13.72 15.08
N LEU A 383 0.84 -13.46 15.32
CA LEU A 383 0.40 -12.27 16.05
C LEU A 383 0.93 -12.24 17.50
N GLU A 384 1.23 -13.40 18.07
CA GLU A 384 1.83 -13.53 19.41
C GLU A 384 3.36 -13.59 19.34
N TYR A 385 3.91 -14.27 18.34
CA TYR A 385 5.36 -14.47 18.14
C TYR A 385 5.82 -13.86 16.80
N ARG A 386 5.82 -12.53 16.74
CA ARG A 386 6.06 -11.76 15.50
C ARG A 386 7.48 -11.88 14.94
N ASP A 387 8.43 -12.32 15.75
CA ASP A 387 9.83 -12.56 15.38
C ASP A 387 10.06 -13.93 14.71
N ARG A 388 9.03 -14.78 14.63
CA ARG A 388 9.14 -16.14 14.10
C ARG A 388 8.69 -16.25 12.64
N SER A 389 9.18 -17.30 11.99
CA SER A 389 8.67 -17.78 10.71
C SER A 389 8.07 -19.17 10.89
N ILE A 390 6.94 -19.42 10.25
CA ILE A 390 6.23 -20.70 10.30
C ILE A 390 5.85 -21.18 8.89
N PRO A 391 5.76 -22.51 8.65
CA PRO A 391 5.23 -23.03 7.42
C PRO A 391 3.71 -22.80 7.32
N LEU A 392 3.21 -22.51 6.12
CA LEU A 392 1.78 -22.40 5.84
C LEU A 392 1.22 -23.71 5.27
N ALA A 393 -0.06 -24.00 5.53
CA ALA A 393 -0.71 -25.23 5.08
C ALA A 393 -0.71 -25.42 3.54
N GLY A 394 -0.81 -24.32 2.78
CA GLY A 394 -0.73 -24.32 1.32
C GLY A 394 0.70 -24.40 0.76
N GLY A 395 1.72 -24.47 1.63
CA GLY A 395 3.14 -24.43 1.26
C GLY A 395 3.79 -23.07 1.52
N GLY A 396 5.12 -23.07 1.56
CA GLY A 396 5.93 -21.88 1.86
C GLY A 396 6.07 -21.60 3.36
N ASN A 397 6.98 -20.67 3.69
CA ASN A 397 7.17 -20.15 5.04
C ASN A 397 6.79 -18.67 5.08
N PHE A 398 6.23 -18.23 6.21
CA PHE A 398 5.76 -16.87 6.38
C PHE A 398 6.14 -16.31 7.75
N SER A 399 6.43 -15.00 7.79
CA SER A 399 6.66 -14.21 9.00
C SER A 399 6.02 -12.84 8.83
N ILE A 400 5.53 -12.22 9.90
CA ILE A 400 4.98 -10.86 9.81
C ILE A 400 6.16 -9.86 9.83
N PRO A 401 6.28 -8.94 8.86
CA PRO A 401 7.30 -7.89 8.91
C PRO A 401 7.16 -7.03 10.18
N THR A 402 8.28 -6.60 10.76
CA THR A 402 8.28 -5.87 12.05
C THR A 402 7.61 -4.50 11.98
N ASN A 403 7.57 -3.90 10.79
CA ASN A 403 6.90 -2.64 10.51
C ASN A 403 5.39 -2.79 10.23
N VAL A 404 4.82 -4.00 10.25
CA VAL A 404 3.38 -4.21 10.02
C VAL A 404 2.59 -4.06 11.32
N LYS A 405 1.60 -3.16 11.31
CA LYS A 405 0.58 -3.02 12.36
C LYS A 405 -0.79 -3.43 11.82
N VAL A 406 -1.63 -4.02 12.68
CA VAL A 406 -3.01 -4.42 12.32
C VAL A 406 -4.01 -3.71 13.22
N ILE A 407 -4.95 -2.98 12.63
CA ILE A 407 -6.03 -2.30 13.37
C ILE A 407 -7.36 -2.88 12.91
N GLY A 408 -8.07 -3.55 13.81
CA GLY A 408 -9.43 -4.03 13.56
C GLY A 408 -10.49 -3.05 14.04
N THR A 409 -11.62 -2.98 13.35
CA THR A 409 -12.85 -2.36 13.89
C THR A 409 -13.89 -3.44 14.17
N MET A 410 -14.64 -3.29 15.25
CA MET A 410 -15.66 -4.26 15.67
C MET A 410 -16.92 -3.54 16.14
N ASN A 411 -18.03 -3.74 15.44
CA ASN A 411 -19.34 -3.32 15.93
C ASN A 411 -19.80 -4.25 17.06
N THR A 412 -20.23 -3.66 18.18
CA THR A 412 -20.75 -4.43 19.32
C THR A 412 -22.28 -4.63 19.34
N ALA A 413 -23.02 -4.16 18.33
CA ALA A 413 -24.44 -4.47 18.20
C ALA A 413 -24.70 -5.74 17.36
N ASP A 414 -23.76 -6.14 16.49
CA ASP A 414 -23.90 -7.30 15.62
C ASP A 414 -23.99 -8.60 16.44
N ARG A 415 -25.14 -9.28 16.45
CA ARG A 415 -25.43 -10.48 17.28
C ARG A 415 -24.36 -11.60 17.29
N SER A 416 -23.35 -11.56 16.41
CA SER A 416 -22.14 -12.39 16.37
C SER A 416 -21.12 -12.16 17.50
N ILE A 417 -21.23 -11.10 18.32
CA ILE A 417 -20.19 -10.69 19.30
C ILE A 417 -20.11 -11.57 20.54
N ALA A 418 -21.07 -12.45 20.78
CA ALA A 418 -21.07 -13.23 22.02
C ALA A 418 -19.79 -14.08 22.19
N LEU A 419 -19.02 -14.37 21.13
CA LEU A 419 -17.84 -15.24 21.23
C LEU A 419 -16.69 -14.82 20.30
N MET A 420 -16.06 -13.65 20.53
CA MET A 420 -14.64 -13.54 20.13
C MET A 420 -13.83 -14.46 21.05
N ASP A 421 -13.13 -15.42 20.44
CA ASP A 421 -12.31 -16.41 21.15
C ASP A 421 -11.34 -15.71 22.12
N ASN A 422 -11.25 -16.22 23.36
CA ASN A 422 -10.28 -15.76 24.36
C ASN A 422 -8.84 -15.77 23.82
N ALA A 423 -8.55 -16.66 22.87
CA ALA A 423 -7.30 -16.73 22.17
C ALA A 423 -7.01 -15.45 21.35
N LEU A 424 -8.01 -14.88 20.67
CA LEU A 424 -7.88 -13.60 19.97
C LEU A 424 -7.75 -12.43 20.96
N ARG A 425 -8.56 -12.46 22.04
CA ARG A 425 -8.52 -11.42 23.07
C ARG A 425 -7.12 -11.23 23.67
N ARG A 426 -6.37 -12.32 23.84
CA ARG A 426 -4.98 -12.27 24.33
C ARG A 426 -4.03 -11.57 23.35
N ARG A 427 -4.27 -11.64 22.05
CA ARG A 427 -3.35 -11.18 21.00
C ARG A 427 -3.55 -9.73 20.62
N PHE A 428 -4.77 -9.21 20.67
CA PHE A 428 -5.05 -7.82 20.35
C PHE A 428 -5.03 -6.91 21.58
N ALA A 429 -4.83 -5.61 21.38
CA ALA A 429 -5.17 -4.58 22.34
C ALA A 429 -6.61 -4.13 22.08
N PHE A 430 -7.48 -4.20 23.10
CA PHE A 430 -8.89 -3.83 22.94
C PHE A 430 -9.08 -2.39 23.42
N ILE A 431 -9.59 -1.55 22.52
CA ILE A 431 -9.85 -0.13 22.73
C ILE A 431 -11.35 0.08 22.58
N SER A 432 -12.02 0.38 23.69
CA SER A 432 -13.46 0.61 23.71
C SER A 432 -13.79 2.05 23.30
N LEU A 433 -14.74 2.21 22.39
CA LEU A 433 -15.26 3.49 21.93
C LEU A 433 -16.77 3.54 22.18
N TYR A 434 -17.19 4.48 23.02
CA TYR A 434 -18.58 4.71 23.37
C TYR A 434 -18.99 6.13 22.96
N PRO A 435 -20.30 6.45 22.91
CA PRO A 435 -20.77 7.78 22.57
C PRO A 435 -20.14 8.83 23.50
N ASN A 436 -19.43 9.79 22.93
CA ASN A 436 -18.81 10.90 23.64
C ASN A 436 -19.46 12.21 23.18
N TYR A 437 -20.40 12.72 23.98
CA TYR A 437 -21.20 13.89 23.61
C TYR A 437 -20.39 15.19 23.57
N ASP A 438 -19.22 15.25 24.22
CA ASP A 438 -18.36 16.44 24.15
C ASP A 438 -17.81 16.65 22.74
N ILE A 439 -17.60 15.58 21.97
CA ILE A 439 -17.22 15.66 20.55
C ILE A 439 -18.36 16.31 19.74
N LEU A 440 -19.61 15.90 20.01
CA LEU A 440 -20.78 16.48 19.34
C LEU A 440 -20.93 17.97 19.67
N ARG A 441 -20.70 18.36 20.94
CA ARG A 441 -20.66 19.78 21.35
C ARG A 441 -19.59 20.55 20.60
N GLN A 442 -18.37 20.04 20.56
CA GLN A 442 -17.23 20.71 19.92
C GLN A 442 -17.43 20.90 18.42
N TYR A 443 -17.95 19.88 17.73
CA TYR A 443 -18.21 19.96 16.29
C TYR A 443 -19.24 21.07 15.97
N HIS A 444 -20.34 21.11 16.71
CA HIS A 444 -21.42 22.08 16.46
C HIS A 444 -21.24 23.47 17.07
N GLN A 445 -20.24 23.66 17.93
CA GLN A 445 -19.81 25.00 18.34
C GLN A 445 -19.39 25.85 17.13
N GLN A 446 -18.81 25.23 16.10
CA GLN A 446 -18.39 25.93 14.88
C GLN A 446 -19.56 26.31 13.97
N THR A 447 -20.66 25.54 14.02
CA THR A 447 -21.85 25.73 13.18
C THR A 447 -22.99 26.47 13.90
N GLU A 448 -22.74 27.01 15.10
CA GLU A 448 -23.71 27.68 15.98
C GLU A 448 -25.01 26.88 16.22
N THR A 449 -24.93 25.56 16.11
CA THR A 449 -26.08 24.64 16.27
C THR A 449 -26.20 24.23 17.72
N ASN A 450 -27.34 24.52 18.37
CA ASN A 450 -27.57 24.07 19.75
C ASN A 450 -27.92 22.58 19.78
N VAL A 451 -27.00 21.76 20.28
CA VAL A 451 -27.15 20.30 20.36
C VAL A 451 -27.52 19.78 21.75
N GLU A 452 -27.60 20.62 22.79
CA GLU A 452 -27.93 20.14 24.14
C GLU A 452 -29.27 19.40 24.22
N PRO A 453 -30.38 19.88 23.61
CA PRO A 453 -31.64 19.12 23.61
C PRO A 453 -31.51 17.75 22.96
N LEU A 454 -30.69 17.64 21.91
CA LEU A 454 -30.42 16.36 21.24
C LEU A 454 -29.60 15.44 22.14
N ILE A 455 -28.58 15.97 22.82
CA ILE A 455 -27.76 15.20 23.76
C ILE A 455 -28.61 14.66 24.92
N GLU A 456 -29.55 15.45 25.46
CA GLU A 456 -30.49 14.97 26.49
C GLU A 456 -31.38 13.83 25.97
N VAL A 457 -31.89 13.93 24.75
CA VAL A 457 -32.68 12.85 24.12
C VAL A 457 -31.82 11.60 23.92
N LEU A 458 -30.58 11.75 23.46
CA LEU A 458 -29.66 10.62 23.25
C LEU A 458 -29.25 9.96 24.56
N HIS A 459 -29.05 10.73 25.64
CA HIS A 459 -28.77 10.19 26.97
C HIS A 459 -29.93 9.34 27.48
N ASP A 460 -31.16 9.88 27.42
CA ASP A 460 -32.37 9.16 27.81
C ASP A 460 -32.56 7.90 26.94
N LEU A 461 -32.34 8.00 25.63
CA LEU A 461 -32.40 6.86 24.72
C LEU A 461 -31.40 5.76 25.12
N ASN A 462 -30.13 6.12 25.32
CA ASN A 462 -29.08 5.17 25.68
C ASN A 462 -29.30 4.58 27.08
N GLU A 463 -29.87 5.33 28.02
CA GLU A 463 -30.30 4.80 29.32
C GLU A 463 -31.45 3.78 29.19
N GLN A 464 -32.42 4.02 28.29
CA GLN A 464 -33.51 3.08 28.02
C GLN A 464 -33.06 1.80 27.30
N ILE A 465 -31.99 1.90 26.49
CA ILE A 465 -31.30 0.74 25.89
C ILE A 465 -30.65 -0.07 27.01
N GLY A 466 -29.90 0.58 27.91
CA GLY A 466 -29.38 -0.05 29.14
C GLY A 466 -28.25 -1.07 28.91
N ASP A 467 -27.79 -1.24 27.67
CA ASP A 467 -26.63 -2.04 27.29
C ASP A 467 -25.64 -1.18 26.46
N PRO A 468 -24.43 -0.90 26.99
CA PRO A 468 -23.42 -0.10 26.30
C PRO A 468 -23.05 -0.59 24.90
N HIS A 469 -23.27 -1.88 24.62
CA HIS A 469 -22.94 -2.46 23.32
C HIS A 469 -23.91 -2.08 22.20
N TYR A 470 -25.10 -1.60 22.55
CA TYR A 470 -26.19 -1.23 21.64
C TYR A 470 -26.54 0.25 21.67
N GLU A 471 -25.81 1.06 22.41
CA GLU A 471 -26.03 2.52 22.44
C GLU A 471 -25.96 3.13 21.03
N ILE A 472 -26.65 4.24 20.84
CA ILE A 472 -26.54 5.06 19.64
C ILE A 472 -25.33 5.98 19.78
N GLY A 473 -24.39 5.84 18.84
CA GLY A 473 -23.25 6.73 18.72
C GLY A 473 -23.59 8.10 18.14
N ILE A 474 -22.63 9.02 18.24
CA ILE A 474 -22.80 10.43 17.86
C ILE A 474 -22.55 10.71 16.37
N SER A 475 -21.93 9.80 15.62
CA SER A 475 -21.44 10.09 14.26
C SER A 475 -22.55 10.39 13.25
N PHE A 476 -23.77 9.89 13.49
CA PHE A 476 -24.96 10.22 12.69
C PHE A 476 -25.24 11.73 12.65
N PHE A 477 -24.83 12.44 13.71
CA PHE A 477 -25.17 13.84 13.91
C PHE A 477 -24.01 14.79 13.58
N LEU A 478 -22.82 14.30 13.23
CA LEU A 478 -21.64 15.12 12.88
C LEU A 478 -21.71 15.65 11.44
N ILE A 479 -22.69 16.51 11.17
CA ILE A 479 -22.92 17.13 9.84
C ILE A 479 -23.22 18.63 9.96
N GLU A 480 -22.78 19.44 8.99
CA GLU A 480 -22.91 20.91 9.07
C GLU A 480 -24.37 21.41 9.18
N ASN A 481 -25.29 20.84 8.40
CA ASN A 481 -26.70 21.26 8.34
C ASN A 481 -27.62 20.38 9.21
N LEU A 482 -27.17 20.01 10.41
CA LEU A 482 -27.86 19.05 11.28
C LEU A 482 -29.36 19.36 11.45
N HIS A 483 -29.74 20.61 11.75
CA HIS A 483 -31.15 20.98 11.93
C HIS A 483 -32.05 20.66 10.74
N GLN A 484 -31.52 20.71 9.51
CA GLN A 484 -32.30 20.42 8.29
C GLN A 484 -32.48 18.92 8.06
N HIS A 485 -31.51 18.12 8.49
CA HIS A 485 -31.46 16.68 8.25
C HIS A 485 -31.85 15.83 9.47
N LEU A 486 -31.96 16.42 10.67
CA LEU A 486 -32.16 15.68 11.91
C LEU A 486 -33.41 14.81 11.87
N GLY A 487 -34.50 15.30 11.27
CA GLY A 487 -35.72 14.51 11.10
C GLY A 487 -35.53 13.30 10.19
N ASP A 488 -34.82 13.47 9.08
CA ASP A 488 -34.51 12.39 8.14
C ASP A 488 -33.58 11.35 8.78
N ILE A 489 -32.49 11.79 9.44
CA ILE A 489 -31.57 10.93 10.20
C ILE A 489 -32.38 10.12 11.23
N TRP A 490 -33.25 10.79 11.98
CA TRP A 490 -34.00 10.12 13.02
C TRP A 490 -34.98 9.09 12.47
N CYS A 491 -35.77 9.44 11.45
CA CYS A 491 -36.79 8.56 10.88
C CYS A 491 -36.20 7.41 10.06
N MET A 492 -35.08 7.62 9.36
CA MET A 492 -34.53 6.69 8.38
C MET A 492 -33.35 5.87 8.89
N GLU A 493 -32.68 6.29 9.97
CA GLU A 493 -31.49 5.62 10.49
C GLU A 493 -31.68 5.18 11.96
N ILE A 494 -32.14 6.09 12.83
CA ILE A 494 -32.28 5.80 14.26
C ILE A 494 -33.53 4.97 14.55
N GLU A 495 -34.70 5.39 14.08
CA GLU A 495 -35.96 4.66 14.32
C GLU A 495 -35.92 3.20 13.86
N PRO A 496 -35.45 2.86 12.63
CA PRO A 496 -35.36 1.47 12.19
C PRO A 496 -34.46 0.62 13.10
N TYR A 497 -33.34 1.18 13.58
CA TYR A 497 -32.47 0.50 14.55
C TYR A 497 -33.19 0.24 15.87
N LEU A 498 -33.93 1.23 16.39
CA LEU A 498 -34.71 1.09 17.61
C LEU A 498 -35.88 0.11 17.45
N GLU A 499 -36.49 0.04 16.27
CA GLU A 499 -37.51 -0.96 15.95
C GLU A 499 -36.96 -2.39 16.00
N GLU A 500 -35.73 -2.61 15.52
CA GLU A 500 -35.08 -3.90 15.61
C GLU A 500 -34.67 -4.23 17.05
N TYR A 501 -34.14 -3.25 17.79
CA TYR A 501 -33.66 -3.45 19.16
C TYR A 501 -34.81 -3.67 20.15
N PHE A 502 -35.82 -2.80 20.13
CA PHE A 502 -37.00 -2.86 21.01
C PHE A 502 -38.20 -3.56 20.35
N PHE A 503 -37.96 -4.57 19.50
CA PHE A 503 -39.01 -5.26 18.74
C PHE A 503 -40.13 -5.84 19.63
N ASP A 504 -39.82 -6.18 20.89
CA ASP A 504 -40.75 -6.71 21.89
C ASP A 504 -41.31 -5.65 22.86
N GLN A 505 -40.88 -4.40 22.73
CA GLN A 505 -41.18 -3.28 23.64
C GLN A 505 -41.68 -2.04 22.86
N PRO A 506 -42.82 -2.13 22.14
CA PRO A 506 -43.31 -1.04 21.28
C PRO A 506 -43.58 0.26 22.05
N ASN A 507 -43.93 0.18 23.33
CA ASN A 507 -44.15 1.35 24.18
C ASN A 507 -42.88 2.19 24.38
N LYS A 508 -41.69 1.57 24.41
CA LYS A 508 -40.43 2.31 24.52
C LYS A 508 -40.13 3.09 23.24
N ILE A 509 -40.35 2.46 22.08
CA ILE A 509 -40.11 3.10 20.78
C ILE A 509 -41.00 4.34 20.59
N GLN A 510 -42.25 4.33 21.07
CA GLN A 510 -43.17 5.46 20.91
C GLN A 510 -42.59 6.78 21.45
N GLN A 511 -41.84 6.73 22.55
CA GLN A 511 -41.23 7.91 23.17
C GLN A 511 -40.09 8.51 22.31
N PHE A 512 -39.51 7.70 21.43
CA PHE A 512 -38.38 8.05 20.56
C PHE A 512 -38.77 8.10 19.09
N ARG A 513 -40.06 8.13 18.75
CA ARG A 513 -40.51 8.47 17.40
C ARG A 513 -40.23 9.94 17.13
N TRP A 514 -39.94 10.28 15.88
CA TRP A 514 -39.58 11.63 15.47
C TRP A 514 -40.60 12.68 15.89
N GLN A 515 -41.90 12.36 15.86
CA GLN A 515 -42.95 13.27 16.34
C GLN A 515 -42.71 13.69 17.80
N SER A 516 -42.44 12.72 18.69
CA SER A 516 -42.16 12.96 20.11
C SER A 516 -40.78 13.58 20.34
N VAL A 517 -39.77 13.18 19.57
CA VAL A 517 -38.42 13.72 19.68
C VAL A 517 -38.36 15.18 19.20
N ASN A 518 -38.96 15.51 18.07
CA ASN A 518 -39.05 16.87 17.56
C ASN A 518 -39.77 17.83 18.52
N GLU A 519 -40.74 17.35 19.30
CA GLU A 519 -41.34 18.15 20.37
C GLU A 519 -40.34 18.46 21.49
N ARG A 520 -39.53 17.47 21.90
CA ARG A 520 -38.48 17.64 22.92
C ARG A 520 -37.35 18.56 22.47
N LEU A 521 -37.03 18.55 21.18
CA LEU A 521 -35.95 19.37 20.60
C LEU A 521 -36.30 20.85 20.42
N ARG A 522 -37.58 21.23 20.54
CA ARG A 522 -38.08 22.61 20.37
C ARG A 522 -38.12 23.42 21.67
N VAL A 523 -37.81 22.78 22.79
CA VAL A 523 -37.67 23.38 24.13
C VAL A 523 -36.27 23.94 24.26
#